data_AF-A0A2N6ART8-F1
#
_entry.id   AF-A0A2N6ART8-F1
#
_cell.length_a   1.000
_cell.length_b   1.000
_cell.length_c   1.000
_cell.angle_alpha   90.00
_cell.angle_beta   90.00
_cell.angle_gamma   90.00
#
_symmetry.space_group_name_H-M   'P 1'
#
loop_
_entity.id
_entity.type
_entity.pdbx_description
1 polymer ?
#
loop_
_entity_poly.entity_id
_entity_poly.type
_entity_poly.pdbx_seq_one_letter_code
_entity_poly.pdbx_strand_id
1 'polypeptide(L)'
;MLNHIWLALIVIGILTAAGRDIYEVTQNAYGNDIPWQVSIDELEQSPAGTERTVSLRVTQSELRRHFVTDSFDDGCEIKARVSMSGADAGTLILTVDKGLPARFATMAEALGSEGTLTAQLRRSGEQWRMTLEPVSLVYLKRVTNAAFDIAGVAVQIAIGLIGIMALWLGVMKVAEQAGLITHLARLVRPITVRLFPDVPADHPAVGSMIMNISANMLGLGNAATPFGLKAMEELDKLNPKHGVATDSMVTFLALNTSCVTLIPATAIAVRSAAGSSDPAFIIGTSFLASLTATIFAVTISKLLARVKMFRWDRAEAE
;
A
#
# COMPACT_ATOMS: atom_id res chain seq x y z
N MET A 1 8.56 -11.77 12.64
CA MET A 1 9.19 -11.65 11.30
C MET A 1 8.55 -10.54 10.46
N LEU A 2 7.23 -10.52 10.26
CA LEU A 2 6.55 -9.53 9.41
C LEU A 2 6.73 -8.07 9.87
N ASN A 3 6.67 -7.81 11.18
CA ASN A 3 6.86 -6.46 11.73
C ASN A 3 8.25 -5.87 11.42
N HIS A 4 9.29 -6.70 11.35
CA HIS A 4 10.64 -6.23 11.01
C HIS A 4 10.77 -5.89 9.53
N ILE A 5 10.06 -6.60 8.65
CA ILE A 5 10.03 -6.31 7.21
C ILE A 5 9.33 -4.97 6.98
N TRP A 6 8.16 -4.76 7.59
CA TRP A 6 7.44 -3.48 7.50
C TRP A 6 8.26 -2.31 8.05
N LEU A 7 8.88 -2.50 9.21
CA LEU A 7 9.77 -1.50 9.78
C LEU A 7 10.92 -1.19 8.83
N ALA A 8 11.56 -2.21 8.24
CA ALA A 8 12.64 -2.01 7.29
C ALA A 8 12.18 -1.22 6.04
N LEU A 9 11.01 -1.53 5.48
CA LEU A 9 10.46 -0.80 4.32
C LEU A 9 10.16 0.67 4.65
N ILE A 10 9.56 0.93 5.82
CA ILE A 10 9.30 2.30 6.29
C ILE A 10 10.62 3.06 6.46
N VAL A 11 11.61 2.45 7.10
CA VAL A 11 12.94 3.05 7.31
C VAL A 11 13.62 3.33 5.97
N ILE A 12 13.60 2.39 5.02
CA ILE A 12 14.16 2.60 3.68
C ILE A 12 13.45 3.77 2.97
N GLY A 13 12.13 3.85 3.05
CA GLY A 13 11.36 4.94 2.46
C GLY A 13 11.73 6.31 3.04
N ILE A 14 11.81 6.43 4.37
CA ILE A 14 12.20 7.66 5.06
C ILE A 14 13.66 8.04 4.74
N LEU A 15 14.58 7.08 4.77
CA LEU A 15 15.99 7.32 4.45
C LEU A 15 16.18 7.77 3.00
N THR A 16 15.42 7.18 2.06
CA THR A 16 15.45 7.58 0.65
C THR A 16 14.92 9.00 0.46
N ALA A 17 13.82 9.35 1.14
CA ALA A 17 13.26 10.70 1.11
C ALA A 17 14.23 11.73 1.72
N ALA A 18 14.78 11.44 2.89
CA ALA A 18 15.77 12.30 3.56
C ALA A 18 17.04 12.47 2.73
N GLY A 19 17.57 11.38 2.15
CA GLY A 19 18.75 11.44 1.28
C GLY A 19 18.50 12.31 0.04
N ARG A 20 17.29 12.25 -0.53
CA ARG A 20 16.90 13.07 -1.67
C ARG A 20 16.73 14.54 -1.30
N ASP A 21 16.11 14.83 -0.16
CA ASP A 21 16.00 16.20 0.37
C ASP A 21 17.39 16.79 0.67
N ILE A 22 18.30 16.02 1.28
CA ILE A 22 19.69 16.44 1.50
C ILE A 22 20.37 16.76 0.16
N TYR A 23 20.25 15.87 -0.83
CA TYR A 23 20.81 16.09 -2.15
C TYR A 23 20.29 17.39 -2.79
N GLU A 24 18.97 17.62 -2.77
CA GLU A 24 18.38 18.82 -3.35
C GLU A 24 18.77 20.11 -2.59
N VAL A 25 18.89 20.05 -1.26
CA VAL A 25 19.39 21.18 -0.45
C VAL A 25 20.85 21.47 -0.81
N THR A 26 21.70 20.44 -0.94
CA THR A 26 23.13 20.64 -1.28
C THR A 26 23.35 21.23 -2.66
N GLN A 27 22.47 20.91 -3.62
CA GLN A 27 22.52 21.44 -4.99
C GLN A 27 21.75 22.76 -5.14
N ASN A 28 21.12 23.25 -4.06
CA ASN A 28 20.12 24.32 -4.10
C ASN A 28 19.14 24.15 -5.28
N ALA A 29 18.56 22.96 -5.40
CA ALA A 29 17.75 22.57 -6.56
C ALA A 29 16.48 23.42 -6.78
N TYR A 30 16.09 24.21 -5.78
CA TYR A 30 14.94 25.12 -5.80
C TYR A 30 15.33 26.60 -5.89
N GLY A 31 16.63 26.91 -5.98
CA GLY A 31 17.12 28.29 -6.04
C GLY A 31 16.75 29.13 -4.81
N ASN A 32 16.70 28.51 -3.63
CA ASN A 32 16.42 29.20 -2.37
C ASN A 32 17.44 30.32 -2.14
N ASP A 33 16.98 31.44 -1.59
CA ASP A 33 17.76 32.64 -1.29
C ASP A 33 18.41 33.33 -2.51
N ILE A 34 18.07 32.90 -3.74
CA ILE A 34 18.47 33.58 -4.97
C ILE A 34 17.33 34.51 -5.40
N PRO A 35 17.56 35.82 -5.51
CA PRO A 35 16.53 36.75 -5.97
C PRO A 35 16.35 36.62 -7.48
N TRP A 36 15.11 36.35 -7.90
CA TRP A 36 14.67 36.31 -9.28
C TRP A 36 14.58 37.71 -9.86
N GLN A 37 15.14 37.91 -11.06
CA GLN A 37 14.89 39.13 -11.84
C GLN A 37 13.59 38.99 -12.63
N VAL A 38 12.63 39.88 -12.38
CA VAL A 38 11.31 39.83 -13.04
C VAL A 38 11.00 41.14 -13.74
N SER A 39 10.51 41.02 -14.97
CA SER A 39 9.89 42.14 -15.70
C SER A 39 8.39 42.12 -15.44
N ILE A 40 7.86 43.25 -15.00
CA ILE A 40 6.44 43.42 -14.67
C ILE A 40 5.90 44.47 -15.63
N ASP A 41 5.01 44.07 -16.54
CA ASP A 41 4.61 44.88 -17.69
C ASP A 41 3.73 46.10 -17.29
N GLU A 42 3.28 46.24 -16.03
CA GLU A 42 2.40 47.33 -15.57
C GLU A 42 2.61 47.75 -14.09
N LEU A 43 3.78 48.30 -13.75
CA LEU A 43 4.08 48.84 -12.39
C LEU A 43 4.47 50.33 -12.42
N GLU A 44 3.79 51.15 -13.23
CA GLU A 44 3.92 52.61 -13.16
C GLU A 44 2.81 53.21 -12.27
N GLN A 45 3.24 53.76 -11.14
CA GLN A 45 2.49 54.63 -10.22
C GLN A 45 1.14 54.07 -9.71
N SER A 46 1.16 53.29 -8.64
CA SER A 46 -0.07 52.87 -7.95
C SER A 46 -0.01 53.09 -6.44
N PRO A 47 -1.13 53.50 -5.80
CA PRO A 47 -1.20 53.75 -4.37
C PRO A 47 -1.06 52.46 -3.55
N ALA A 48 -0.44 52.59 -2.37
CA ALA A 48 -0.22 51.49 -1.43
C ALA A 48 -1.54 50.83 -0.99
N GLY A 49 -1.56 49.49 -0.90
CA GLY A 49 -2.70 48.72 -0.36
C GLY A 49 -3.74 48.19 -1.35
N THR A 50 -3.54 48.30 -2.68
CA THR A 50 -4.47 47.72 -3.67
C THR A 50 -3.94 46.39 -4.21
N GLU A 51 -4.73 45.31 -4.12
CA GLU A 51 -4.41 44.04 -4.80
C GLU A 51 -4.66 44.15 -6.30
N ARG A 52 -3.68 43.74 -7.12
CA ARG A 52 -3.85 43.63 -8.58
C ARG A 52 -3.25 42.34 -9.13
N THR A 53 -3.89 41.82 -10.17
CA THR A 53 -3.35 40.71 -10.96
C THR A 53 -2.39 41.28 -11.99
N VAL A 54 -1.15 40.78 -12.00
CA VAL A 54 -0.11 41.13 -12.96
C VAL A 54 0.44 39.86 -13.61
N SER A 55 0.96 40.02 -14.82
CA SER A 55 1.76 38.98 -15.48
C SER A 55 3.23 39.28 -15.27
N LEU A 56 3.94 38.33 -14.65
CA LEU A 56 5.39 38.39 -14.48
C LEU A 56 6.04 37.61 -15.60
N ARG A 57 6.94 38.23 -16.36
CA ARG A 57 7.73 37.52 -17.38
C ARG A 57 9.08 37.15 -16.80
N VAL A 58 9.35 35.85 -16.78
CA VAL A 58 10.64 35.27 -16.35
C VAL A 58 11.38 34.77 -17.58
N THR A 59 12.62 35.21 -17.72
CA THR A 59 13.47 34.81 -18.84
C THR A 59 14.00 33.39 -18.67
N GLN A 60 14.32 32.72 -19.78
CA GLN A 60 14.90 31.38 -19.76
C GLN A 60 16.25 31.33 -19.01
N SER A 61 17.05 32.39 -19.10
CA SER A 61 18.32 32.50 -18.37
C SER A 61 18.12 32.53 -16.86
N GLU A 62 17.07 33.22 -16.38
CA GLU A 62 16.72 33.24 -14.96
C GLU A 62 16.14 31.89 -14.49
N LEU A 63 15.36 31.19 -15.32
CA LEU A 63 14.91 29.82 -15.01
C LEU A 63 16.09 28.85 -14.86
N ARG A 64 17.06 28.87 -15.79
CA ARG A 64 18.26 28.02 -15.71
C ARG A 64 19.16 28.35 -14.53
N ARG A 65 19.15 29.61 -14.08
CA ARG A 65 19.91 30.05 -12.90
C ARG A 65 19.36 29.46 -11.61
N HIS A 66 18.03 29.31 -11.50
CA HIS A 66 17.37 28.82 -10.28
C HIS A 66 17.12 27.31 -10.30
N PHE A 67 16.97 26.71 -11.49
CA PHE A 67 16.75 25.28 -11.68
C PHE A 67 17.86 24.69 -12.56
N VAL A 68 19.06 24.57 -11.99
CA VAL A 68 20.29 24.18 -12.71
C VAL A 68 20.19 22.79 -13.36
N THR A 69 19.38 21.88 -12.80
CA THR A 69 19.21 20.51 -13.29
C THR A 69 18.18 20.36 -14.40
N ASP A 70 17.40 21.39 -14.68
CA ASP A 70 16.22 21.29 -15.54
C ASP A 70 16.44 22.04 -16.86
N SER A 71 15.99 21.45 -17.98
CA SER A 71 16.05 22.07 -19.30
C SER A 71 14.76 22.82 -19.60
N PHE A 72 14.88 24.10 -19.94
CA PHE A 72 13.77 24.94 -20.38
C PHE A 72 13.97 25.30 -21.85
N ASP A 73 12.91 25.18 -22.65
CA ASP A 73 12.92 25.55 -24.08
C ASP A 73 12.70 27.06 -24.27
N ASP A 74 11.78 27.67 -23.50
CA ASP A 74 11.44 29.10 -23.52
C ASP A 74 11.34 29.69 -22.11
N GLY A 75 11.22 31.03 -22.02
CA GLY A 75 10.83 31.72 -20.78
C GLY A 75 9.38 31.42 -20.40
N CYS A 76 8.98 31.80 -19.18
CA CYS A 76 7.60 31.59 -18.72
C CYS A 76 6.93 32.89 -18.28
N GLU A 77 5.60 32.91 -18.41
CA GLU A 77 4.75 33.97 -17.89
C GLU A 77 3.99 33.43 -16.68
N ILE A 78 4.15 34.10 -15.54
CA ILE A 78 3.53 33.70 -14.27
C ILE A 78 2.48 34.74 -13.90
N LYS A 79 1.23 34.31 -13.76
CA LYS A 79 0.17 35.16 -13.22
C LYS A 79 0.37 35.31 -11.71
N ALA A 80 0.39 36.53 -11.22
CA ALA A 80 0.59 36.81 -9.81
C ALA A 80 -0.38 37.89 -9.32
N ARG A 81 -0.82 37.80 -8.07
CA ARG A 81 -1.46 38.90 -7.36
C ARG A 81 -0.41 39.66 -6.55
N VAL A 82 -0.31 40.96 -6.76
CA VAL A 82 0.62 41.84 -6.04
C VAL A 82 -0.15 42.63 -4.99
N SER A 83 0.40 42.68 -3.78
CA SER A 83 -0.02 43.62 -2.74
C SER A 83 1.19 44.47 -2.32
N MET A 84 1.14 45.77 -2.59
CA MET A 84 2.24 46.70 -2.30
C MET A 84 2.16 47.19 -0.86
N SER A 85 3.24 46.97 -0.11
CA SER A 85 3.40 47.47 1.27
C SER A 85 4.06 48.86 1.31
N GLY A 86 4.59 49.35 0.19
CA GLY A 86 5.25 50.65 0.02
C GLY A 86 5.65 50.86 -1.45
N ALA A 87 6.41 51.93 -1.75
CA ALA A 87 6.84 52.24 -3.13
C ALA A 87 7.84 51.21 -3.71
N ASP A 88 8.65 50.60 -2.85
CA ASP A 88 9.78 49.73 -3.26
C ASP A 88 9.68 48.30 -2.73
N ALA A 89 8.56 47.94 -2.07
CA ALA A 89 8.37 46.61 -1.50
C ALA A 89 6.90 46.15 -1.52
N GLY A 90 6.70 44.85 -1.73
CA GLY A 90 5.38 44.22 -1.74
C GLY A 90 5.46 42.70 -1.59
N THR A 91 4.29 42.08 -1.54
CA THR A 91 4.12 40.62 -1.52
C THR A 91 3.46 40.18 -2.82
N LEU A 92 3.97 39.10 -3.40
CA LEU A 92 3.44 38.43 -4.58
C LEU A 92 2.84 37.09 -4.19
N ILE A 93 1.64 36.80 -4.69
CA ILE A 93 1.03 35.48 -4.65
C ILE A 93 0.94 34.98 -6.09
N LEU A 94 1.85 34.09 -6.45
CA LEU A 94 1.96 33.48 -7.77
C LEU A 94 0.94 32.34 -7.87
N THR A 95 0.20 32.28 -8.98
CA THR A 95 -0.69 31.15 -9.27
C THR A 95 0.06 30.13 -10.12
N VAL A 96 0.10 28.87 -9.65
CA VAL A 96 0.79 27.79 -10.34
C VAL A 96 -0.17 27.11 -11.33
N ASP A 97 -0.06 27.48 -12.60
CA ASP A 97 -0.84 26.92 -13.70
C ASP A 97 -0.10 25.79 -14.44
N LYS A 98 -0.83 24.98 -15.22
CA LYS A 98 -0.27 23.86 -16.01
C LYS A 98 0.77 24.26 -17.07
N GLY A 99 0.86 25.54 -17.42
CA GLY A 99 1.86 26.08 -18.35
C GLY A 99 3.23 26.36 -17.71
N LEU A 100 3.34 26.25 -16.39
CA LEU A 100 4.60 26.46 -15.67
C LEU A 100 5.39 25.16 -15.52
N PRO A 101 6.72 25.26 -15.31
CA PRO A 101 7.54 24.09 -15.03
C PRO A 101 7.06 23.30 -13.82
N ALA A 102 7.19 21.97 -13.88
CA ALA A 102 6.75 21.04 -12.83
C ALA A 102 7.37 21.33 -11.43
N ARG A 103 8.52 22.00 -11.38
CA ARG A 103 9.16 22.43 -10.13
C ARG A 103 8.29 23.41 -9.35
N PHE A 104 7.60 24.35 -9.99
CA PHE A 104 6.73 25.31 -9.30
C PHE A 104 5.57 24.59 -8.60
N ALA A 105 4.98 23.57 -9.22
CA ALA A 105 3.96 22.75 -8.59
C ALA A 105 4.52 21.97 -7.38
N THR A 106 5.73 21.43 -7.50
CA THR A 106 6.41 20.73 -6.40
C THR A 106 6.73 21.67 -5.23
N MET A 107 7.14 22.90 -5.52
CA MET A 107 7.40 23.93 -4.51
C MET A 107 6.12 24.35 -3.77
N ALA A 108 5.02 24.57 -4.51
CA ALA A 108 3.73 24.95 -3.93
C ALA A 108 3.19 23.86 -3.00
N GLU A 109 3.27 22.60 -3.44
CA GLU A 109 2.88 21.43 -2.65
C GLU A 109 3.72 21.32 -1.36
N ALA A 110 5.03 21.51 -1.45
CA ALA A 110 5.92 21.46 -0.29
C ALA A 110 5.68 22.58 0.73
N LEU A 111 5.20 23.74 0.29
CA LEU A 111 4.80 24.85 1.16
C LEU A 111 3.36 24.72 1.69
N GLY A 112 2.63 23.65 1.31
CA GLY A 112 1.26 23.42 1.76
C GLY A 112 0.24 24.41 1.17
N SER A 113 0.59 25.06 0.07
CA SER A 113 -0.26 26.03 -0.62
C SER A 113 -0.97 25.34 -1.80
N GLU A 114 -2.29 25.50 -1.91
CA GLU A 114 -3.12 24.89 -2.97
C GLU A 114 -2.84 25.49 -4.35
N GLY A 115 -1.65 25.21 -4.91
CA GLY A 115 -1.22 25.71 -6.21
C GLY A 115 -0.85 27.19 -6.21
N THR A 116 -0.50 27.78 -5.06
CA THR A 116 0.03 29.14 -4.98
C THR A 116 1.42 29.16 -4.37
N LEU A 117 2.21 30.18 -4.72
CA LEU A 117 3.53 30.44 -4.14
C LEU A 117 3.61 31.89 -3.69
N THR A 118 4.11 32.10 -2.47
CA THR A 118 4.32 33.44 -1.94
C THR A 118 5.76 33.90 -2.21
N ALA A 119 5.91 35.13 -2.68
CA ALA A 119 7.21 35.76 -2.87
C ALA A 119 7.23 37.17 -2.28
N GLN A 120 8.39 37.60 -1.77
CA GLN A 120 8.64 38.99 -1.43
C GLN A 120 9.19 39.73 -2.64
N LEU A 121 8.61 40.88 -2.94
CA LEU A 121 9.02 41.78 -4.01
C LEU A 121 9.80 42.95 -3.41
N ARG A 122 11.00 43.22 -3.93
CA ARG A 122 11.79 44.40 -3.59
C ARG A 122 12.37 45.06 -4.84
N ARG A 123 12.38 46.38 -4.86
CA ARG A 123 13.01 47.16 -5.93
C ARG A 123 14.51 47.34 -5.66
N SER A 124 15.35 47.10 -6.66
CA SER A 124 16.79 47.32 -6.60
C SER A 124 17.24 48.10 -7.83
N GLY A 125 17.26 49.43 -7.72
CA GLY A 125 17.48 50.34 -8.85
C GLY A 125 16.28 50.37 -9.81
N GLU A 126 16.52 50.11 -11.10
CA GLU A 126 15.49 50.09 -12.14
C GLU A 126 14.77 48.73 -12.27
N GLN A 127 15.23 47.69 -11.58
CA GLN A 127 14.69 46.34 -11.72
C GLN A 127 13.99 45.85 -10.45
N TRP A 128 12.97 45.01 -10.65
CA TRP A 128 12.26 44.31 -9.59
C TRP A 128 12.89 42.95 -9.30
N ARG A 129 13.09 42.66 -8.01
CA ARG A 129 13.60 41.38 -7.52
C ARG A 129 12.56 40.67 -6.68
N MET A 130 12.31 39.42 -7.03
CA MET A 130 11.37 38.51 -6.37
C MET A 130 12.16 37.47 -5.57
N THR A 131 11.83 37.27 -4.31
CA THR A 131 12.42 36.20 -3.48
C THR A 131 11.30 35.28 -3.02
N LEU A 132 11.33 34.02 -3.47
CA LEU A 132 10.36 33.00 -3.07
C LEU A 132 10.58 32.58 -1.61
N GLU A 133 9.52 32.14 -0.95
CA GLU A 133 9.64 31.49 0.36
C GLU A 133 10.54 30.23 0.24
N PRO A 134 11.49 30.02 1.16
CA PRO A 134 12.45 28.93 1.06
C PRO A 134 11.75 27.56 1.14
N VAL A 135 11.99 26.74 0.13
CA VAL A 135 11.41 25.39 0.04
C VAL A 135 12.37 24.37 0.63
N SER A 136 11.88 23.57 1.58
CA SER A 136 12.66 22.50 2.21
C SER A 136 11.80 21.27 2.54
N LEU A 137 12.50 20.12 2.61
CA LEU A 137 11.96 18.82 3.05
C LEU A 137 10.77 18.33 2.19
N VAL A 138 10.87 18.50 0.87
CA VAL A 138 9.78 18.19 -0.07
C VAL A 138 9.39 16.72 0.00
N TYR A 139 10.37 15.80 -0.07
CA TYR A 139 10.06 14.37 -0.10
C TYR A 139 9.65 13.85 1.26
N LEU A 140 10.25 14.33 2.35
CA LEU A 140 9.82 13.97 3.70
C LEU A 140 8.37 14.42 3.98
N LYS A 141 7.98 15.61 3.53
CA LYS A 141 6.59 16.07 3.60
C LYS A 141 5.65 15.18 2.78
N ARG A 142 6.03 14.81 1.54
CA ARG A 142 5.24 13.88 0.71
C ARG A 142 5.03 12.53 1.37
N VAL A 143 6.09 11.94 1.94
CA VAL A 143 5.98 10.66 2.68
C VAL A 143 5.06 10.81 3.90
N THR A 144 5.17 11.91 4.62
CA THR A 144 4.33 12.19 5.80
C THR A 144 2.85 12.34 5.42
N ASN A 145 2.55 13.13 4.39
CA ASN A 145 1.18 13.33 3.92
C ASN A 145 0.57 12.03 3.39
N ALA A 146 1.32 11.26 2.60
CA ALA A 146 0.87 9.96 2.12
C ALA A 146 0.55 8.99 3.27
N ALA A 147 1.29 9.05 4.39
CA ALA A 147 1.02 8.25 5.58
C ALA A 147 -0.29 8.67 6.28
N PHE A 148 -0.61 9.96 6.31
CA PHE A 148 -1.90 10.45 6.84
C PHE A 148 -3.07 10.08 5.91
N ASP A 149 -2.89 10.23 4.60
CA ASP A 149 -3.92 9.90 3.61
C ASP A 149 -4.29 8.42 3.67
N ILE A 150 -3.29 7.52 3.70
CA ILE A 150 -3.55 6.08 3.77
C ILE A 150 -4.17 5.67 5.11
N ALA A 151 -3.87 6.38 6.20
CA ALA A 151 -4.52 6.15 7.48
C ALA A 151 -6.02 6.48 7.40
N GLY A 152 -6.40 7.57 6.72
CA GLY A 152 -7.79 7.91 6.46
C GLY A 152 -8.51 6.85 5.62
N VAL A 153 -7.88 6.40 4.54
CA VAL A 153 -8.40 5.32 3.67
C VAL A 153 -8.60 4.03 4.47
N ALA A 154 -7.66 3.67 5.34
CA ALA A 154 -7.77 2.47 6.19
C ALA A 154 -9.00 2.52 7.09
N VAL A 155 -9.29 3.65 7.72
CA VAL A 155 -10.49 3.84 8.57
C VAL A 155 -11.76 3.72 7.74
N GLN A 156 -11.82 4.35 6.57
CA GLN A 156 -12.98 4.30 5.68
C GLN A 156 -13.31 2.85 5.26
N ILE A 157 -12.28 2.09 4.87
CA ILE A 157 -12.41 0.67 4.53
C ILE A 157 -12.88 -0.14 5.75
N ALA A 158 -12.27 0.08 6.92
CA ALA A 158 -12.61 -0.65 8.14
C ALA A 158 -14.08 -0.46 8.53
N ILE A 159 -14.57 0.79 8.56
CA ILE A 159 -15.96 1.10 8.90
C ILE A 159 -16.93 0.46 7.89
N GLY A 160 -16.62 0.52 6.58
CA GLY A 160 -17.42 -0.11 5.54
C GLY A 160 -17.50 -1.64 5.68
N LEU A 161 -16.41 -2.28 6.13
CA LEU A 161 -16.34 -3.74 6.27
C LEU A 161 -17.04 -4.27 7.52
N ILE A 162 -17.08 -3.52 8.63
CA ILE A 162 -17.59 -4.02 9.93
C ILE A 162 -19.02 -4.58 9.81
N GLY A 163 -19.94 -3.84 9.19
CA GLY A 163 -21.34 -4.25 9.09
C GLY A 163 -21.55 -5.52 8.27
N ILE A 164 -20.92 -5.56 7.08
CA ILE A 164 -21.02 -6.70 6.16
C ILE A 164 -20.37 -7.94 6.78
N MET A 165 -19.20 -7.78 7.42
CA MET A 165 -18.51 -8.89 8.08
C MET A 165 -19.26 -9.42 9.30
N ALA A 166 -19.86 -8.55 10.12
CA ALA A 166 -20.67 -8.97 11.26
C ALA A 166 -21.87 -9.81 10.81
N LEU A 167 -22.60 -9.36 9.78
CA LEU A 167 -23.71 -10.12 9.19
C LEU A 167 -23.23 -11.48 8.68
N TRP A 168 -22.15 -11.48 7.89
CA TRP A 168 -21.68 -12.69 7.24
C TRP A 168 -21.15 -13.73 8.24
N LEU A 169 -20.36 -13.30 9.23
CA LEU A 169 -19.89 -14.18 10.30
C LEU A 169 -21.05 -14.74 11.13
N GLY A 170 -22.10 -13.95 11.36
CA GLY A 170 -23.32 -14.40 12.02
C GLY A 170 -24.03 -15.50 11.24
N VAL A 171 -24.28 -15.31 9.94
CA VAL A 171 -24.90 -16.32 9.06
C VAL A 171 -24.06 -17.59 9.04
N MET A 172 -22.75 -17.46 8.92
CA MET A 172 -21.84 -18.62 8.93
C MET A 172 -21.85 -19.36 10.27
N LYS A 173 -22.00 -18.64 11.39
CA LYS A 173 -22.12 -19.26 12.72
C LYS A 173 -23.42 -20.05 12.86
N VAL A 174 -24.52 -19.54 12.30
CA VAL A 174 -25.79 -20.28 12.23
C VAL A 174 -25.63 -21.54 11.37
N ALA A 175 -24.97 -21.44 10.21
CA ALA A 175 -24.71 -22.59 9.34
C ALA A 175 -23.84 -23.66 10.02
N GLU A 176 -22.83 -23.25 10.78
CA GLU A 176 -22.03 -24.13 11.64
C GLU A 176 -22.91 -24.86 12.65
N GLN A 177 -23.75 -24.14 13.40
CA GLN A 177 -24.66 -24.71 14.40
C GLN A 177 -25.73 -25.62 13.78
N ALA A 178 -26.15 -25.33 12.55
CA ALA A 178 -27.05 -26.17 11.77
C ALA A 178 -26.39 -27.46 11.26
N GLY A 179 -25.10 -27.67 11.53
CA GLY A 179 -24.38 -28.89 11.17
C GLY A 179 -23.77 -28.88 9.77
N LEU A 180 -23.75 -27.75 9.07
CA LEU A 180 -23.15 -27.65 7.72
C LEU A 180 -21.69 -28.12 7.73
N ILE A 181 -20.92 -27.71 8.75
CA ILE A 181 -19.52 -28.13 8.89
C ILE A 181 -19.43 -29.65 9.08
N THR A 182 -20.31 -30.25 9.88
CA THR A 182 -20.34 -31.71 10.10
C THR A 182 -20.67 -32.47 8.82
N HIS A 183 -21.59 -31.96 8.00
CA HIS A 183 -21.91 -32.54 6.70
C HIS A 183 -20.74 -32.45 5.72
N LEU A 184 -20.11 -31.27 5.64
CA LEU A 184 -18.92 -31.07 4.79
C LEU A 184 -17.76 -31.94 5.27
N ALA A 185 -17.57 -32.06 6.58
CA ALA A 185 -16.57 -32.91 7.19
C ALA A 185 -16.71 -34.38 6.76
N ARG A 186 -17.96 -34.90 6.73
CA ARG A 186 -18.24 -36.26 6.24
C ARG A 186 -17.94 -36.42 4.75
N LEU A 187 -18.20 -35.39 3.94
CA LEU A 187 -17.92 -35.38 2.51
C LEU A 187 -16.41 -35.36 2.22
N VAL A 188 -15.65 -34.61 3.02
CA VAL A 188 -14.21 -34.42 2.86
C VAL A 188 -13.40 -35.57 3.46
N ARG A 189 -13.91 -36.25 4.50
CA ARG A 189 -13.26 -37.39 5.16
C ARG A 189 -12.63 -38.42 4.21
N PRO A 190 -13.33 -38.98 3.20
CA PRO A 190 -12.72 -39.98 2.30
C PRO A 190 -11.53 -39.42 1.51
N ILE A 191 -11.57 -38.14 1.15
CA ILE A 191 -10.47 -37.47 0.44
C ILE A 191 -9.28 -37.31 1.39
N THR A 192 -9.52 -36.83 2.62
CA THR A 192 -8.47 -36.65 3.63
C THR A 192 -7.78 -37.97 3.97
N VAL A 193 -8.53 -39.03 4.27
CA VAL A 193 -7.93 -40.34 4.61
C VAL A 193 -7.09 -40.89 3.46
N ARG A 194 -7.52 -40.69 2.21
CA ARG A 194 -6.74 -41.12 1.03
C ARG A 194 -5.50 -40.27 0.79
N LEU A 195 -5.55 -38.97 1.14
CA LEU A 195 -4.44 -38.05 0.96
C LEU A 195 -3.35 -38.20 2.04
N PHE A 196 -3.72 -38.66 3.24
CA PHE A 196 -2.83 -38.84 4.39
C PHE A 196 -2.73 -40.32 4.81
N PRO A 197 -2.12 -41.20 3.99
CA PRO A 197 -2.04 -42.63 4.28
C PRO A 197 -1.19 -42.97 5.51
N ASP A 198 -0.25 -42.09 5.90
CA ASP A 198 0.62 -42.27 7.07
C ASP A 198 -0.09 -41.94 8.40
N VAL A 199 -1.32 -41.41 8.35
CA VAL A 199 -2.11 -41.04 9.52
C VAL A 199 -3.23 -42.07 9.70
N PRO A 200 -3.33 -42.76 10.86
CA PRO A 200 -4.41 -43.72 11.10
C PRO A 200 -5.79 -43.04 10.97
N ALA A 201 -6.74 -43.71 10.32
CA ALA A 201 -8.05 -43.13 9.99
C ALA A 201 -8.90 -42.72 11.22
N ASP A 202 -8.62 -43.31 12.37
CA ASP A 202 -9.27 -43.03 13.65
C ASP A 202 -8.44 -42.12 14.56
N HIS A 203 -7.28 -41.65 14.09
CA HIS A 203 -6.43 -40.73 14.85
C HIS A 203 -7.08 -39.34 14.97
N PRO A 204 -7.00 -38.66 16.14
CA PRO A 204 -7.56 -37.32 16.35
C PRO A 204 -7.11 -36.28 15.31
N ALA A 205 -5.90 -36.42 14.77
CA ALA A 205 -5.37 -35.57 13.69
C ALA A 205 -6.33 -35.48 12.49
N VAL A 206 -6.96 -36.59 12.09
CA VAL A 206 -7.89 -36.62 10.95
C VAL A 206 -9.10 -35.71 11.21
N GLY A 207 -9.66 -35.75 12.42
CA GLY A 207 -10.77 -34.89 12.81
C GLY A 207 -10.41 -33.42 12.74
N SER A 208 -9.29 -33.02 13.34
CA SER A 208 -8.82 -31.62 13.33
C SER A 208 -8.50 -31.11 11.92
N MET A 209 -7.87 -31.94 11.08
CA MET A 209 -7.59 -31.61 9.68
C MET A 209 -8.88 -31.37 8.89
N ILE A 210 -9.88 -32.26 9.05
CA ILE A 210 -11.17 -32.13 8.36
C ILE A 210 -11.90 -30.86 8.78
N MET A 211 -11.90 -30.54 10.07
CA MET A 211 -12.53 -29.31 10.59
C MET A 211 -11.85 -28.06 10.04
N ASN A 212 -10.52 -28.03 10.00
CA ASN A 212 -9.75 -26.95 9.41
C ASN A 212 -10.04 -26.77 7.91
N ILE A 213 -10.00 -27.84 7.12
CA ILE A 213 -10.30 -27.80 5.68
C ILE A 213 -11.73 -27.32 5.45
N SER A 214 -12.69 -27.85 6.21
CA SER A 214 -14.11 -27.49 6.09
C SER A 214 -14.37 -26.03 6.43
N ALA A 215 -13.73 -25.50 7.49
CA ALA A 215 -13.82 -24.10 7.86
C ALA A 215 -13.22 -23.18 6.78
N ASN A 216 -12.07 -23.53 6.22
CA ASN A 216 -11.45 -22.79 5.11
C ASN A 216 -12.33 -22.80 3.85
N MET A 217 -12.94 -23.94 3.50
CA MET A 217 -13.85 -24.05 2.35
C MET A 217 -15.05 -23.10 2.45
N LEU A 218 -15.52 -22.84 3.67
CA LEU A 218 -16.65 -21.97 3.95
C LEU A 218 -16.27 -20.49 4.17
N GLY A 219 -14.99 -20.14 4.01
CA GLY A 219 -14.50 -18.77 4.24
C GLY A 219 -14.42 -18.39 5.73
N LEU A 220 -14.46 -19.37 6.64
CA LEU A 220 -14.32 -19.18 8.09
C LEU A 220 -12.85 -19.25 8.53
N GLY A 221 -11.95 -18.55 7.82
CA GLY A 221 -10.50 -18.65 8.05
C GLY A 221 -10.07 -18.39 9.50
N ASN A 222 -10.72 -17.44 10.18
CA ASN A 222 -10.44 -17.14 11.59
C ASN A 222 -10.77 -18.29 12.54
N ALA A 223 -11.75 -19.13 12.21
CA ALA A 223 -12.08 -20.35 12.95
C ALA A 223 -11.22 -21.55 12.50
N ALA A 224 -10.65 -21.52 11.30
CA ALA A 224 -9.84 -22.61 10.77
C ALA A 224 -8.48 -22.72 11.46
N THR A 225 -7.85 -21.60 11.83
CA THR A 225 -6.53 -21.54 12.47
C THR A 225 -6.39 -22.41 13.73
N PRO A 226 -7.28 -22.34 14.75
CA PRO A 226 -7.15 -23.19 15.93
C PRO A 226 -7.26 -24.68 15.60
N PHE A 227 -8.11 -25.06 14.65
CA PHE A 227 -8.18 -26.46 14.18
C PHE A 227 -6.91 -26.88 13.43
N GLY A 228 -6.30 -25.97 12.68
CA GLY A 228 -5.05 -26.21 11.96
C GLY A 228 -3.87 -26.41 12.90
N LEU A 229 -3.73 -25.55 13.92
CA LEU A 229 -2.72 -25.74 14.96
C LEU A 229 -2.93 -27.06 15.71
N LYS A 230 -4.19 -27.38 16.05
CA LYS A 230 -4.49 -28.66 16.71
C LYS A 230 -4.15 -29.86 15.83
N ALA A 231 -4.45 -29.78 14.53
CA ALA A 231 -4.05 -30.82 13.58
C ALA A 231 -2.53 -30.99 13.51
N MET A 232 -1.76 -29.89 13.49
CA MET A 232 -0.30 -29.95 13.49
C MET A 232 0.27 -30.56 14.77
N GLU A 233 -0.29 -30.23 15.94
CA GLU A 233 0.07 -30.87 17.22
C GLU A 233 -0.19 -32.39 17.18
N GLU A 234 -1.36 -32.82 16.70
CA GLU A 234 -1.70 -34.24 16.63
C GLU A 234 -0.88 -34.99 15.57
N LEU A 235 -0.51 -34.33 14.46
CA LEU A 235 0.41 -34.89 13.46
C LEU A 235 1.83 -35.02 14.03
N ASP A 236 2.27 -34.07 14.86
CA ASP A 236 3.59 -34.11 15.48
C ASP A 236 3.70 -35.20 16.56
N LYS A 237 2.60 -35.65 17.18
CA LYS A 237 2.61 -36.84 18.05
C LYS A 237 2.91 -38.14 17.31
N LEU A 238 2.59 -38.19 16.02
CA LEU A 238 2.91 -39.31 15.13
C LEU A 238 4.29 -39.16 14.48
N ASN A 239 4.96 -38.04 14.73
CA ASN A 239 6.24 -37.71 14.15
C ASN A 239 7.36 -38.42 14.92
N PRO A 240 8.18 -39.26 14.26
CA PRO A 240 9.33 -39.89 14.91
C PRO A 240 10.36 -38.88 15.44
N LYS A 241 10.42 -37.67 14.87
CA LYS A 241 11.39 -36.64 15.23
C LYS A 241 10.74 -35.26 15.35
N HIS A 242 10.40 -34.90 16.58
CA HIS A 242 9.91 -33.56 16.91
C HIS A 242 10.84 -32.46 16.38
N GLY A 243 10.24 -31.41 15.81
CA GLY A 243 10.95 -30.27 15.22
C GLY A 243 11.32 -30.46 13.73
N VAL A 244 11.13 -31.64 13.16
CA VAL A 244 11.29 -31.89 11.70
C VAL A 244 9.92 -32.22 11.12
N ALA A 245 9.48 -31.49 10.10
CA ALA A 245 8.16 -31.71 9.50
C ALA A 245 8.09 -33.04 8.73
N THR A 246 7.03 -33.83 8.95
CA THR A 246 6.73 -35.02 8.14
C THR A 246 6.06 -34.65 6.81
N ASP A 247 6.07 -35.56 5.83
CA ASP A 247 5.36 -35.39 4.55
C ASP A 247 3.86 -35.06 4.73
N SER A 248 3.25 -35.61 5.79
CA SER A 248 1.86 -35.31 6.16
C SER A 248 1.71 -33.88 6.66
N MET A 249 2.62 -33.40 7.52
CA MET A 249 2.61 -32.00 7.98
C MET A 249 2.84 -31.02 6.82
N VAL A 250 3.78 -31.32 5.91
CA VAL A 250 4.05 -30.50 4.72
C VAL A 250 2.84 -30.48 3.78
N THR A 251 2.23 -31.62 3.51
CA THR A 251 1.03 -31.70 2.66
C THR A 251 -0.15 -30.95 3.28
N PHE A 252 -0.35 -31.07 4.59
CA PHE A 252 -1.42 -30.34 5.29
C PHE A 252 -1.20 -28.82 5.28
N LEU A 253 0.06 -28.37 5.42
CA LEU A 253 0.41 -26.96 5.27
C LEU A 253 0.14 -26.44 3.86
N ALA A 254 0.50 -27.23 2.84
CA ALA A 254 0.24 -26.89 1.44
C ALA A 254 -1.27 -26.74 1.19
N LEU A 255 -2.09 -27.65 1.71
CA LEU A 255 -3.56 -27.57 1.65
C LEU A 255 -4.11 -26.32 2.33
N ASN A 256 -3.55 -25.90 3.47
CA ASN A 256 -3.99 -24.69 4.17
C ASN A 256 -3.65 -23.41 3.38
N THR A 257 -2.60 -23.46 2.57
CA THR A 257 -2.17 -22.32 1.73
C THR A 257 -3.00 -22.20 0.46
N SER A 258 -3.33 -23.33 -0.18
CA SER A 258 -4.07 -23.36 -1.45
C SER A 258 -5.60 -23.43 -1.30
N CYS A 259 -6.06 -23.79 -0.10
CA CYS A 259 -7.41 -24.22 0.29
C CYS A 259 -8.55 -23.94 -0.71
N VAL A 260 -9.24 -25.01 -1.12
CA VAL A 260 -10.47 -24.88 -1.93
C VAL A 260 -11.44 -23.97 -1.20
N THR A 261 -11.84 -22.88 -1.83
CA THR A 261 -12.72 -21.87 -1.25
C THR A 261 -14.05 -21.91 -2.00
N LEU A 262 -15.10 -22.41 -1.35
CA LEU A 262 -16.46 -22.42 -1.94
C LEU A 262 -17.09 -21.04 -1.87
N ILE A 263 -16.90 -20.35 -0.74
CA ILE A 263 -17.46 -19.03 -0.52
C ILE A 263 -16.36 -18.06 -0.07
N PRO A 264 -15.87 -17.18 -0.96
CA PRO A 264 -14.80 -16.23 -0.66
C PRO A 264 -15.37 -15.00 0.08
N ALA A 265 -15.94 -15.25 1.26
CA ALA A 265 -16.65 -14.28 2.10
C ALA A 265 -15.92 -12.95 2.29
N THR A 266 -14.64 -13.02 2.67
CA THR A 266 -13.79 -11.86 2.92
C THR A 266 -13.56 -11.06 1.65
N ALA A 267 -13.31 -11.74 0.52
CA ALA A 267 -13.12 -11.07 -0.77
C ALA A 267 -14.42 -10.41 -1.26
N ILE A 268 -15.58 -11.04 -1.06
CA ILE A 268 -16.89 -10.44 -1.37
C ILE A 268 -17.08 -9.16 -0.55
N ALA A 269 -16.76 -9.18 0.74
CA ALA A 269 -16.88 -8.01 1.59
C ALA A 269 -15.93 -6.88 1.18
N VAL A 270 -14.67 -7.19 0.85
CA VAL A 270 -13.70 -6.21 0.32
C VAL A 270 -14.21 -5.61 -0.98
N ARG A 271 -14.74 -6.42 -1.90
CA ARG A 271 -15.32 -5.92 -3.15
C ARG A 271 -16.53 -5.01 -2.90
N SER A 272 -17.38 -5.36 -1.94
CA SER A 272 -18.51 -4.51 -1.58
C SER A 272 -18.06 -3.18 -0.98
N ALA A 273 -17.07 -3.20 -0.09
CA ALA A 273 -16.51 -1.99 0.50
C ALA A 273 -15.81 -1.09 -0.53
N ALA A 274 -15.25 -1.69 -1.58
CA ALA A 274 -14.66 -0.98 -2.72
C ALA A 274 -15.69 -0.48 -3.75
N GLY A 275 -17.00 -0.64 -3.51
CA GLY A 275 -18.05 -0.13 -4.41
C GLY A 275 -18.36 -1.00 -5.63
N SER A 276 -18.00 -2.29 -5.61
CA SER A 276 -18.30 -3.22 -6.71
C SER A 276 -19.81 -3.37 -6.93
N SER A 277 -20.27 -3.32 -8.19
CA SER A 277 -21.68 -3.50 -8.57
C SER A 277 -22.20 -4.92 -8.32
N ASP A 278 -21.36 -5.93 -8.57
CA ASP A 278 -21.63 -7.33 -8.23
C ASP A 278 -20.45 -7.92 -7.44
N PRO A 279 -20.43 -7.77 -6.10
CA PRO A 279 -19.38 -8.34 -5.25
C PRO A 279 -19.31 -9.88 -5.29
N ALA A 280 -20.42 -10.56 -5.57
CA ALA A 280 -20.54 -12.03 -5.52
C ALA A 280 -20.07 -12.74 -6.81
N PHE A 281 -19.90 -12.00 -7.92
CA PHE A 281 -19.43 -12.54 -9.19
C PHE A 281 -18.14 -13.39 -9.09
N ILE A 282 -17.29 -13.12 -8.10
CA ILE A 282 -16.02 -13.86 -7.90
C ILE A 282 -16.18 -15.26 -7.33
N ILE A 283 -17.38 -15.69 -6.91
CA ILE A 283 -17.58 -17.01 -6.29
C ILE A 283 -17.06 -18.12 -7.23
N GLY A 284 -17.52 -18.12 -8.49
CA GLY A 284 -17.15 -19.16 -9.46
C GLY A 284 -15.66 -19.15 -9.82
N THR A 285 -15.09 -17.96 -10.06
CA THR A 285 -13.67 -17.82 -10.40
C THR A 285 -12.75 -18.16 -9.23
N SER A 286 -13.12 -17.78 -8.00
CA SER A 286 -12.37 -18.11 -6.78
C SER A 286 -12.40 -19.60 -6.49
N PHE A 287 -13.55 -20.25 -6.68
CA PHE A 287 -13.66 -21.70 -6.55
C PHE A 287 -12.72 -22.42 -7.54
N LEU A 288 -12.76 -22.06 -8.82
CA LEU A 288 -11.89 -22.67 -9.83
C LEU A 288 -10.40 -22.40 -9.58
N ALA A 289 -10.06 -21.17 -9.20
CA ALA A 289 -8.68 -20.80 -8.90
C ALA A 289 -8.14 -21.57 -7.68
N SER A 290 -8.91 -21.63 -6.60
CA SER A 290 -8.51 -22.35 -5.39
C SER A 290 -8.49 -23.88 -5.56
N LEU A 291 -9.41 -24.42 -6.37
CA LEU A 291 -9.42 -25.84 -6.73
C LEU A 291 -8.17 -26.21 -7.54
N THR A 292 -7.82 -25.43 -8.56
CA THR A 292 -6.61 -25.69 -9.36
C THR A 292 -5.34 -25.51 -8.53
N ALA A 293 -5.27 -24.47 -7.69
CA ALA A 293 -4.18 -24.28 -6.73
C ALA A 293 -4.04 -25.48 -5.78
N THR A 294 -5.15 -26.00 -5.26
CA THR A 294 -5.14 -27.15 -4.34
C THR A 294 -4.69 -28.43 -5.02
N ILE A 295 -5.19 -28.71 -6.23
CA ILE A 295 -4.74 -29.87 -7.02
C ILE A 295 -3.25 -29.78 -7.28
N PHE A 296 -2.75 -28.61 -7.69
CA PHE A 296 -1.34 -28.40 -7.95
C PHE A 296 -0.50 -28.58 -6.68
N ALA A 297 -0.87 -27.95 -5.57
CA ALA A 297 -0.17 -28.03 -4.29
C ALA A 297 -0.06 -29.47 -3.78
N VAL A 298 -1.16 -30.22 -3.81
CA VAL A 298 -1.18 -31.64 -3.43
C VAL A 298 -0.31 -32.47 -4.35
N THR A 299 -0.41 -32.27 -5.67
CA THR A 299 0.35 -33.03 -6.65
C THR A 299 1.85 -32.81 -6.49
N ILE A 300 2.27 -31.55 -6.39
CA ILE A 300 3.68 -31.20 -6.19
C ILE A 300 4.19 -31.71 -4.85
N SER A 301 3.43 -31.55 -3.76
CA SER A 301 3.81 -32.08 -2.44
C SER A 301 4.09 -33.60 -2.50
N LYS A 302 3.19 -34.37 -3.14
CA LYS A 302 3.33 -35.83 -3.27
C LYS A 302 4.45 -36.24 -4.23
N LEU A 303 4.73 -35.46 -5.28
CA LEU A 303 5.84 -35.71 -6.19
C LEU A 303 7.18 -35.43 -5.52
N LEU A 304 7.30 -34.31 -4.82
CA LEU A 304 8.52 -33.91 -4.11
C LEU A 304 8.85 -34.86 -2.97
N ALA A 305 7.85 -35.38 -2.25
CA ALA A 305 8.05 -36.42 -1.22
C ALA A 305 8.72 -37.70 -1.76
N ARG A 306 8.63 -37.97 -3.07
CA ARG A 306 9.30 -39.13 -3.70
C ARG A 306 10.74 -38.85 -4.14
N VAL A 307 11.14 -37.58 -4.22
CA VAL A 307 12.48 -37.18 -4.66
C VAL A 307 13.48 -37.51 -3.56
N LYS A 308 14.52 -38.27 -3.88
CA LYS A 308 15.53 -38.74 -2.91
C LYS A 308 16.17 -37.61 -2.10
N MET A 309 16.36 -36.42 -2.69
CA MET A 309 16.92 -35.25 -2.01
C MET A 309 16.05 -34.74 -0.85
N PHE A 310 14.73 -34.94 -0.93
CA PHE A 310 13.78 -34.49 0.11
C PHE A 310 13.28 -35.66 0.98
N ARG A 311 13.62 -36.90 0.63
CA ARG A 311 13.30 -38.06 1.46
C ARG A 311 14.16 -38.00 2.71
N TRP A 312 13.50 -37.77 3.84
CA TRP A 312 14.08 -38.08 5.13
C TRP A 312 14.38 -39.58 5.21
N ASP A 313 15.64 -39.97 5.41
CA ASP A 313 15.99 -41.37 5.61
C ASP A 313 15.52 -41.78 7.01
N ARG A 314 14.50 -42.66 7.06
CA ARG A 314 13.97 -43.21 8.32
C ARG A 314 15.05 -43.91 9.16
N ALA A 315 16.18 -44.27 8.56
CA ALA A 315 17.34 -44.87 9.23
C ALA A 315 18.08 -43.92 10.18
N GLU A 316 17.95 -42.59 10.05
CA GLU A 316 18.59 -41.64 10.98
C GLU A 316 17.73 -41.34 12.22
N ALA A 317 16.57 -42.00 12.36
CA ALA A 317 15.63 -41.81 13.45
C ALA A 317 15.55 -43.01 14.44
N GLU A 318 16.22 -44.12 14.13
CA GLU A 318 16.47 -45.25 15.05
C GLU A 318 17.85 -45.11 15.72
#